data_AF-A0A447MZC0-F1
#
_entry.id   AF-A0A447MZC0-F1
#
_cell.length_a   1.000
_cell.length_b   1.000
_cell.length_c   1.000
_cell.angle_alpha   90.00
_cell.angle_beta   90.00
_cell.angle_gamma   90.00
#
_symmetry.space_group_name_H-M   'P 1'
#
loop_
_entity.id
_entity.type
_entity.pdbx_description
1 polymer ?
#
loop_
_entity_poly.entity_id
_entity_poly.type
_entity_poly.pdbx_seq_one_letter_code
_entity_poly.pdbx_strand_id
1 'polypeptide(L)'
;MPHIRQLCWVSLLCLSSSAVAANVRLKVEGLSGELEKNVRAQLSTIQSDEVTPDRRFRARVDDAIREGLKALGYYEPTIKFDLLPPPAKGRQVLIARVTPGQPVLIGGTEVILRGGARTDKDYLALLKTRPAIGTVLNQGDYDNFKKSLTSVSLRKGYFDSEFIKSQLGIALGRHQAFWDIDYDSGERYRFGPVTFEGSQIRDEYLQNLLPFKEGDEYESKDLAELNRRLSATGWFNSVVVAPEFEKSRKTKILPLKGVVSPRTENTIETGGGVLHRRRAARESVVEKTVDELLRS
;
A
#
# COMPACT_ATOMS: atom_id res chain seq x y z
N MET A 1 36.74 -55.64 -30.09
CA MET A 1 36.85 -55.13 -28.70
C MET A 1 35.93 -53.92 -28.50
N PRO A 2 34.62 -54.10 -28.23
CA PRO A 2 33.69 -52.98 -28.07
C PRO A 2 33.31 -52.67 -26.60
N HIS A 3 33.86 -53.39 -25.62
CA HIS A 3 33.44 -53.28 -24.21
C HIS A 3 34.12 -52.15 -23.41
N ILE A 4 35.13 -51.47 -23.96
CA ILE A 4 35.87 -50.42 -23.24
C ILE A 4 35.17 -49.05 -23.29
N ARG A 5 34.34 -48.77 -24.32
CA ARG A 5 33.64 -47.47 -24.43
C ARG A 5 32.38 -47.37 -23.56
N GLN A 6 31.81 -48.50 -23.13
CA GLN A 6 30.59 -48.50 -22.31
C GLN A 6 30.88 -48.34 -20.80
N LEU A 7 32.09 -48.68 -20.32
CA LEU A 7 32.44 -48.48 -18.91
C LEU A 7 32.69 -47.01 -18.54
N CYS A 8 33.07 -46.16 -19.50
CA CYS A 8 33.32 -44.73 -19.22
C CYS A 8 32.04 -43.91 -19.01
N TRP A 9 30.88 -44.38 -19.51
CA TRP A 9 29.61 -43.67 -19.34
C TRP A 9 28.89 -44.00 -18.03
N VAL A 10 29.21 -45.13 -17.41
CA VAL A 10 28.61 -45.52 -16.11
C VAL A 10 29.37 -44.90 -14.93
N SER A 11 30.67 -44.61 -15.09
CA SER A 11 31.49 -43.95 -14.05
C SER A 11 31.15 -42.45 -13.89
N LEU A 12 30.64 -41.79 -14.93
CA LEU A 12 30.40 -40.34 -14.92
C LEU A 12 29.01 -39.93 -14.39
N LEU A 13 28.18 -40.89 -13.96
CA LEU A 13 26.81 -40.65 -13.46
C LEU A 13 26.67 -40.73 -11.93
N CYS A 14 27.74 -41.04 -11.19
CA CYS A 14 27.70 -41.17 -9.73
C CYS A 14 28.27 -39.97 -8.95
N LEU A 15 28.60 -38.86 -9.61
CA LEU A 15 29.04 -37.61 -8.98
C LEU A 15 27.96 -36.51 -9.01
N SER A 16 26.68 -36.90 -9.10
CA SER A 16 25.56 -36.04 -8.73
C SER A 16 25.59 -35.82 -7.21
N SER A 17 26.57 -35.08 -6.72
CA SER A 17 26.52 -34.52 -5.38
C SER A 17 25.19 -33.79 -5.29
N SER A 18 24.27 -34.35 -4.52
CA SER A 18 23.07 -33.62 -4.12
C SER A 18 23.59 -32.38 -3.42
N ALA A 19 23.58 -31.25 -4.12
CA ALA A 19 23.81 -29.96 -3.51
C ALA A 19 22.67 -29.80 -2.52
N VAL A 20 22.91 -30.18 -1.27
CA VAL A 20 21.97 -29.91 -0.18
C VAL A 20 21.95 -28.40 -0.09
N ALA A 21 20.92 -27.78 -0.68
CA ALA A 21 20.64 -26.37 -0.53
C ALA A 21 20.39 -26.12 0.97
N ALA A 22 21.46 -25.81 1.69
CA ALA A 22 21.43 -25.50 3.10
C ALA A 22 20.82 -24.10 3.24
N ASN A 23 19.49 -24.04 3.19
CA ASN A 23 18.74 -22.83 3.46
C ASN A 23 19.12 -22.33 4.85
N VAL A 24 19.58 -21.10 4.97
CA VAL A 24 19.98 -20.49 6.25
C VAL A 24 18.75 -19.83 6.87
N ARG A 25 18.45 -20.15 8.14
CA ARG A 25 17.40 -19.45 8.90
C ARG A 25 17.98 -18.19 9.52
N LEU A 26 17.35 -17.04 9.26
CA LEU A 26 17.74 -15.78 9.88
C LEU A 26 16.98 -15.57 11.20
N LYS A 27 17.69 -15.10 12.23
CA LYS A 27 17.11 -14.66 13.50
C LYS A 27 17.70 -13.31 13.89
N VAL A 28 16.85 -12.36 14.28
CA VAL A 28 17.28 -11.05 14.77
C VAL A 28 17.06 -10.99 16.29
N GLU A 29 18.05 -10.48 17.02
CA GLU A 29 18.00 -10.28 18.47
C GLU A 29 18.39 -8.84 18.82
N GLY A 30 17.87 -8.31 19.93
CA GLY A 30 18.20 -6.96 20.42
C GLY A 30 17.28 -5.83 19.93
N LEU A 31 16.22 -6.17 19.19
CA LEU A 31 15.15 -5.25 18.79
C LEU A 31 13.84 -5.65 19.46
N SER A 32 12.93 -4.68 19.63
CA SER A 32 11.58 -4.91 20.14
C SER A 32 10.57 -4.00 19.44
N GLY A 33 9.28 -4.38 19.50
CA GLY A 33 8.18 -3.58 18.98
C GLY A 33 8.28 -3.28 17.49
N GLU A 34 8.04 -2.02 17.10
CA GLU A 34 8.05 -1.57 15.70
C GLU A 34 9.43 -1.70 15.04
N LEU A 35 10.54 -1.58 15.78
CA LEU A 35 11.89 -1.77 15.23
C LEU A 35 12.09 -3.21 14.74
N GLU A 36 11.68 -4.18 15.55
CA GLU A 36 11.78 -5.60 15.19
C GLU A 36 10.88 -5.92 13.98
N LYS A 37 9.65 -5.40 13.99
CA LYS A 37 8.68 -5.60 12.91
C LYS A 37 9.17 -5.03 11.59
N ASN A 38 9.70 -3.80 11.58
CA ASN A 38 10.18 -3.15 10.36
C ASN A 38 11.42 -3.85 9.80
N VAL A 39 12.37 -4.20 10.66
CA VAL A 39 13.55 -4.98 10.26
C VAL A 39 13.17 -6.35 9.73
N ARG A 40 12.21 -7.05 10.36
CA ARG A 40 11.71 -8.35 9.88
C ARG A 40 11.03 -8.23 8.51
N ALA A 41 10.24 -7.18 8.28
CA ALA A 41 9.63 -6.91 6.98
C ALA A 41 10.69 -6.73 5.90
N GLN A 42 11.74 -5.95 6.17
CA GLN A 42 12.84 -5.74 5.23
C GLN A 42 13.59 -7.03 4.94
N LEU A 43 13.87 -7.83 5.97
CA LEU A 43 14.55 -9.12 5.82
C LEU A 43 13.73 -10.18 5.08
N SER A 44 12.40 -10.09 5.09
CA SER A 44 11.53 -11.02 4.34
C SER A 44 11.62 -10.82 2.83
N THR A 45 12.18 -9.70 2.37
CA THR A 45 12.41 -9.43 0.93
C THR A 45 13.62 -10.17 0.38
N ILE A 46 14.55 -10.59 1.25
CA ILE A 46 15.71 -11.38 0.87
C ILE A 46 15.25 -12.83 0.72
N GLN A 47 15.33 -13.38 -0.48
CA GLN A 47 14.97 -14.78 -0.68
C GLN A 47 15.95 -15.68 0.11
N SER A 48 15.39 -16.53 0.98
CA SER A 48 16.16 -17.42 1.87
C SER A 48 16.74 -18.65 1.16
N ASP A 49 16.53 -18.76 -0.15
CA ASP A 49 16.88 -19.89 -1.02
C ASP A 49 18.23 -19.71 -1.75
N GLU A 50 18.83 -18.51 -1.70
CA GLU A 50 20.20 -18.29 -2.19
C GLU A 50 21.26 -18.76 -1.19
N VAL A 51 21.54 -20.06 -1.30
CA VAL A 51 22.81 -20.80 -1.17
C VAL A 51 24.00 -20.03 -0.55
N THR A 52 24.40 -20.52 0.63
CA THR A 52 25.64 -20.29 1.42
C THR A 52 25.64 -19.08 2.37
N PRO A 53 26.00 -19.24 3.66
CA PRO A 53 26.22 -18.15 4.63
C PRO A 53 27.52 -17.39 4.34
N ASP A 54 27.71 -16.96 3.10
CA ASP A 54 28.92 -16.29 2.66
C ASP A 54 28.95 -14.82 3.13
N ARG A 55 30.11 -14.16 2.94
CA ARG A 55 30.29 -12.76 3.34
C ARG A 55 29.29 -11.83 2.62
N ARG A 56 28.85 -12.17 1.40
CA ARG A 56 27.93 -11.38 0.58
C ARG A 56 26.51 -11.44 1.14
N PHE A 57 26.03 -12.62 1.54
CA PHE A 57 24.74 -12.78 2.20
C PHE A 57 24.68 -11.96 3.50
N ARG A 58 25.75 -12.02 4.33
CA ARG A 58 25.82 -11.21 5.57
C ARG A 58 25.78 -9.71 5.29
N ALA A 59 26.45 -9.24 4.23
CA ALA A 59 26.39 -7.84 3.82
C ALA A 59 24.96 -7.42 3.42
N ARG A 60 24.26 -8.24 2.61
CA ARG A 60 22.85 -7.97 2.25
C ARG A 60 21.93 -7.91 3.48
N VAL A 61 22.14 -8.81 4.44
CA VAL A 61 21.39 -8.81 5.71
C VAL A 61 21.73 -7.59 6.55
N ASP A 62 23.00 -7.18 6.64
CA ASP A 62 23.44 -5.96 7.32
C ASP A 62 22.77 -4.72 6.73
N ASP A 63 22.81 -4.58 5.40
CA ASP A 63 22.18 -3.48 4.67
C ASP A 63 20.66 -3.43 4.92
N ALA A 64 19.98 -4.57 4.86
CA ALA A 64 18.54 -4.65 5.13
C ALA A 64 18.19 -4.29 6.59
N ILE A 65 18.98 -4.73 7.58
CA ILE A 65 18.78 -4.33 8.98
C ILE A 65 18.98 -2.82 9.13
N ARG A 66 20.06 -2.28 8.55
CA ARG A 66 20.35 -0.83 8.60
C ARG A 66 19.23 -0.03 7.96
N GLU A 67 18.71 -0.45 6.82
CA GLU A 67 17.64 0.26 6.13
C GLU A 67 16.34 0.27 6.95
N GLY A 68 15.98 -0.87 7.53
CA GLY A 68 14.82 -0.96 8.42
C GLY A 68 14.95 -0.09 9.69
N LEU A 69 16.18 0.07 10.20
CA LEU A 69 16.45 0.91 11.36
C LEU A 69 16.52 2.41 11.02
N LYS A 70 17.11 2.77 9.89
CA LYS A 70 17.17 4.16 9.39
C LYS A 70 15.79 4.77 9.23
N ALA A 71 14.84 4.00 8.67
CA ALA A 71 13.46 4.45 8.51
C ALA A 71 12.78 4.84 9.83
N LEU A 72 13.27 4.30 10.96
CA LEU A 72 12.80 4.56 12.32
C LEU A 72 13.78 5.40 13.15
N GLY A 73 14.70 6.10 12.50
CA GLY A 73 15.57 7.09 13.13
C GLY A 73 16.91 6.57 13.65
N TYR A 74 17.25 5.29 13.44
CA TYR A 74 18.49 4.69 13.95
C TYR A 74 19.52 4.50 12.84
N TYR A 75 20.44 5.46 12.73
CA TYR A 75 21.41 5.53 11.61
C TYR A 75 22.75 4.86 11.92
N GLU A 76 23.11 4.74 13.19
CA GLU A 76 24.40 4.20 13.63
C GLU A 76 24.26 2.89 14.44
N PRO A 77 23.55 1.85 13.92
CA PRO A 77 23.42 0.61 14.65
C PRO A 77 24.70 -0.23 14.60
N THR A 78 24.94 -0.95 15.69
CA THR A 78 25.97 -1.99 15.76
C THR A 78 25.34 -3.35 15.54
N ILE A 79 25.85 -4.09 14.55
CA ILE A 79 25.32 -5.41 14.14
C ILE A 79 26.45 -6.43 14.26
N LYS A 80 26.19 -7.53 14.99
CA LYS A 80 27.12 -8.66 15.12
C LYS A 80 26.45 -9.93 14.63
N PHE A 81 27.18 -10.72 13.84
CA PHE A 81 26.67 -11.95 13.24
C PHE A 81 27.29 -13.18 13.90
N ASP A 82 26.44 -14.05 14.43
CA ASP A 82 26.82 -15.37 14.94
C ASP A 82 26.21 -16.45 14.04
N LEU A 83 27.04 -17.40 13.60
CA LEU A 83 26.60 -18.53 12.79
C LEU A 83 26.55 -19.77 13.66
N LEU A 84 25.34 -20.27 13.94
CA LEU A 84 25.18 -21.51 14.71
C LEU A 84 25.16 -22.72 13.77
N PRO A 85 25.86 -23.81 14.13
CA PRO A 85 25.83 -25.04 13.36
C PRO A 85 24.39 -25.60 13.28
N PRO A 86 24.04 -26.30 12.19
CA PRO A 86 22.71 -26.88 12.04
C PRO A 86 22.46 -27.93 13.15
N PRO A 87 21.29 -27.92 13.82
CA PRO A 87 20.91 -29.00 14.73
C PRO A 87 20.68 -30.30 13.94
N ALA A 88 20.67 -31.46 14.63
CA ALA A 88 20.66 -32.81 14.04
C ALA A 88 19.58 -33.07 12.96
N LYS A 89 18.49 -32.29 12.93
CA LYS A 89 17.50 -32.24 11.85
C LYS A 89 17.06 -30.80 11.55
N GLY A 90 17.99 -29.92 11.17
CA GLY A 90 17.63 -28.53 10.90
C GLY A 90 18.60 -27.77 10.01
N ARG A 91 18.21 -26.52 9.77
CA ARG A 91 18.93 -25.55 8.96
C ARG A 91 19.96 -24.81 9.80
N GLN A 92 21.04 -24.37 9.17
CA GLN A 92 21.99 -23.46 9.81
C GLN A 92 21.27 -22.16 10.19
N VAL A 93 21.62 -21.57 11.35
CA VAL A 93 20.97 -20.34 11.83
C VAL A 93 21.98 -19.21 11.84
N LEU A 94 21.68 -18.12 11.12
CA LEU A 94 22.41 -16.86 11.21
C LEU A 94 21.69 -15.96 12.21
N ILE A 95 22.33 -15.68 13.34
CA ILE A 95 21.84 -14.75 14.35
C ILE A 95 22.49 -13.39 14.11
N ALA A 96 21.66 -12.38 13.87
CA ALA A 96 22.06 -10.98 13.85
C ALA A 96 21.70 -10.35 15.19
N ARG A 97 22.70 -10.07 16.02
CA ARG A 97 22.54 -9.31 17.27
C ARG A 97 22.68 -7.83 16.94
N VAL A 98 21.60 -7.09 17.13
CA VAL A 98 21.49 -5.70 16.72
C VAL A 98 21.35 -4.81 17.95
N THR A 99 22.14 -3.75 18.01
CA THR A 99 22.00 -2.67 18.98
C THR A 99 21.69 -1.38 18.22
N PRO A 100 20.47 -0.81 18.34
CA PRO A 100 20.05 0.34 17.53
C PRO A 100 20.93 1.59 17.66
N GLY A 101 21.54 1.82 18.83
CA GLY A 101 22.33 3.02 19.10
C GLY A 101 21.48 4.24 19.47
N GLN A 102 22.04 5.44 19.29
CA GLN A 102 21.33 6.69 19.54
C GLN A 102 20.33 7.00 18.41
N PRO A 103 19.08 7.35 18.74
CA PRO A 103 18.10 7.75 17.74
C PRO A 103 18.35 9.19 17.27
N VAL A 104 18.06 9.44 16.01
CA VAL A 104 17.88 10.78 15.46
C VAL A 104 16.50 11.30 15.91
N LEU A 105 16.48 12.51 16.47
CA LEU A 105 15.27 13.17 16.94
C LEU A 105 14.80 14.24 15.94
N ILE A 106 13.51 14.56 15.94
CA ILE A 106 12.97 15.67 15.17
C ILE A 106 13.48 17.00 15.76
N GLY A 107 14.30 17.72 14.99
CA GLY A 107 14.80 19.06 15.32
C GLY A 107 13.91 20.17 14.80
N GLY A 108 13.15 19.93 13.72
CA GLY A 108 12.21 20.90 13.16
C GLY A 108 11.37 20.31 12.03
N THR A 109 10.13 20.80 11.90
CA THR A 109 9.18 20.34 10.87
C THR A 109 8.66 21.52 10.06
N GLU A 110 9.56 22.20 9.34
CA GLU A 110 9.20 23.37 8.55
C GLU A 110 8.39 22.96 7.32
N VAL A 111 7.22 23.59 7.17
CA VAL A 111 6.32 23.38 6.05
C VAL A 111 5.75 24.74 5.65
N ILE A 112 6.07 25.16 4.44
CA ILE A 112 5.55 26.38 3.82
C ILE A 112 4.46 25.95 2.83
N LEU A 113 3.27 26.53 2.99
CA LEU A 113 2.15 26.34 2.07
C LEU A 113 1.91 27.62 1.28
N ARG A 114 1.89 27.49 -0.05
CA ARG A 114 1.59 28.56 -1.01
C ARG A 114 0.29 28.30 -1.76
N GLY A 115 -0.15 29.28 -2.54
CA GLY A 115 -1.42 29.23 -3.26
C GLY A 115 -2.63 29.12 -2.33
N GLY A 116 -3.67 28.42 -2.78
CA GLY A 116 -4.90 28.20 -2.03
C GLY A 116 -4.73 27.37 -0.75
N ALA A 117 -3.72 26.47 -0.70
CA ALA A 117 -3.45 25.63 0.47
C ALA A 117 -3.13 26.42 1.75
N ARG A 118 -2.61 27.66 1.62
CA ARG A 118 -2.28 28.52 2.75
C ARG A 118 -3.48 28.82 3.66
N THR A 119 -4.68 28.90 3.09
CA THR A 119 -5.91 29.25 3.81
C THR A 119 -6.95 28.12 3.84
N ASP A 120 -6.65 27.00 3.20
CA ASP A 120 -7.56 25.87 3.09
C ASP A 120 -7.57 25.03 4.38
N LYS A 121 -8.77 24.74 4.88
CA LYS A 121 -8.97 24.05 6.17
C LYS A 121 -8.36 22.65 6.22
N ASP A 122 -8.36 21.92 5.10
CA ASP A 122 -7.85 20.54 5.06
C ASP A 122 -6.32 20.54 5.15
N TYR A 123 -5.65 21.45 4.44
CA TYR A 123 -4.19 21.61 4.55
C TYR A 123 -3.77 22.12 5.94
N LEU A 124 -4.52 23.08 6.50
CA LEU A 124 -4.26 23.58 7.85
C LEU A 124 -4.47 22.48 8.91
N ALA A 125 -5.39 21.53 8.68
CA ALA A 125 -5.55 20.37 9.54
C ALA A 125 -4.35 19.41 9.42
N LEU A 126 -3.81 19.20 8.21
CA LEU A 126 -2.59 18.39 8.01
C LEU A 126 -1.39 18.96 8.77
N LEU A 127 -1.22 20.29 8.84
CA LEU A 127 -0.12 20.89 9.61
C LEU A 127 -0.11 20.49 11.10
N LYS A 128 -1.24 20.04 11.65
CA LYS A 128 -1.35 19.57 13.03
C LYS A 128 -0.93 18.10 13.21
N THR A 129 -0.80 17.33 12.14
CA THR A 129 -0.39 15.92 12.19
C THR A 129 1.13 15.74 12.12
N ARG A 130 1.89 16.83 12.05
CA ARG A 130 3.36 16.80 12.05
C ARG A 130 3.87 16.25 13.40
N PRO A 131 4.98 15.50 13.39
CA PRO A 131 5.59 15.01 14.62
C PRO A 131 6.09 16.19 15.48
N ALA A 132 6.02 16.03 16.80
CA ALA A 132 6.50 17.04 17.73
C ALA A 132 8.04 17.09 17.73
N ILE A 133 8.59 18.28 18.00
CA ILE A 133 10.04 18.43 18.19
C ILE A 133 10.49 17.58 19.38
N GLY A 134 11.60 16.87 19.22
CA GLY A 134 12.19 15.98 20.23
C GLY A 134 11.71 14.53 20.17
N THR A 135 10.71 14.18 19.36
CA THR A 135 10.34 12.77 19.15
C THR A 135 11.38 12.07 18.27
N VAL A 136 11.47 10.74 18.36
CA VAL A 136 12.30 9.95 17.45
C VAL A 136 11.82 10.13 16.01
N LEU A 137 12.75 10.29 15.07
CA LEU A 137 12.46 10.37 13.64
C LEU A 137 11.79 9.10 13.17
N ASN A 138 10.67 9.25 12.46
CA ASN A 138 10.10 8.21 11.61
C ASN A 138 9.98 8.78 10.19
N GLN A 139 10.72 8.21 9.25
CA GLN A 139 10.70 8.65 7.86
C GLN A 139 9.32 8.44 7.21
N GLY A 140 8.56 7.44 7.68
CA GLY A 140 7.20 7.20 7.24
C GLY A 140 6.27 8.40 7.50
N ASP A 141 6.47 9.13 8.59
CA ASP A 141 5.66 10.32 8.89
C ASP A 141 5.88 11.43 7.85
N TYR A 142 7.13 11.62 7.42
CA TYR A 142 7.48 12.59 6.36
C TYR A 142 6.87 12.19 5.01
N ASP A 143 7.03 10.94 4.60
CA ASP A 143 6.51 10.45 3.32
C ASP A 143 4.97 10.45 3.30
N ASN A 144 4.33 10.05 4.40
CA ASN A 144 2.88 10.08 4.53
C ASN A 144 2.34 11.51 4.56
N PHE A 145 3.04 12.45 5.18
CA PHE A 145 2.68 13.86 5.15
C PHE A 145 2.68 14.40 3.73
N LYS A 146 3.73 14.13 2.94
CA LYS A 146 3.78 14.52 1.52
C LYS A 146 2.66 13.88 0.70
N LYS A 147 2.41 12.58 0.88
CA LYS A 147 1.29 11.89 0.22
C LYS A 147 -0.06 12.51 0.58
N SER A 148 -0.21 12.95 1.83
CA SER A 148 -1.43 13.62 2.30
C SER A 148 -1.64 14.96 1.62
N LEU A 149 -0.59 15.77 1.45
CA LEU A 149 -0.66 17.03 0.68
C LEU A 149 -1.15 16.76 -0.75
N THR A 150 -0.52 15.82 -1.45
CA THR A 150 -0.93 15.43 -2.81
C THR A 150 -2.36 14.88 -2.85
N SER A 151 -2.76 14.10 -1.86
CA SER A 151 -4.11 13.54 -1.78
C SER A 151 -5.18 14.63 -1.63
N VAL A 152 -4.94 15.64 -0.80
CA VAL A 152 -5.84 16.80 -0.69
C VAL A 152 -5.91 17.55 -2.02
N SER A 153 -4.78 17.72 -2.71
CA SER A 153 -4.73 18.39 -4.01
C SER A 153 -5.60 17.69 -5.05
N LEU A 154 -5.45 16.37 -5.17
CA LEU A 154 -6.25 15.55 -6.09
C LEU A 154 -7.73 15.57 -5.73
N ARG A 155 -8.08 15.52 -4.44
CA ARG A 155 -9.47 15.50 -3.97
C ARG A 155 -10.18 16.83 -4.27
N LYS A 156 -9.50 17.95 -4.04
CA LYS A 156 -10.07 19.31 -4.14
C LYS A 156 -9.82 20.00 -5.47
N GLY A 157 -9.04 19.39 -6.36
CA GLY A 157 -8.80 19.92 -7.70
C GLY A 157 -7.69 20.98 -7.77
N TYR A 158 -6.69 20.89 -6.91
CA TYR A 158 -5.45 21.67 -7.05
C TYR A 158 -4.50 20.97 -8.04
N PHE A 159 -4.86 20.96 -9.32
CA PHE A 159 -4.16 20.15 -10.33
C PHE A 159 -2.81 20.72 -10.80
N ASP A 160 -2.50 21.95 -10.40
CA ASP A 160 -1.20 22.59 -10.64
C ASP A 160 -0.29 22.51 -9.40
N SER A 161 -0.65 21.68 -8.41
CA SER A 161 0.13 21.60 -7.18
C SER A 161 1.50 21.00 -7.42
N GLU A 162 2.53 21.57 -6.80
CA GLU A 162 3.91 21.11 -6.91
C GLU A 162 4.69 21.28 -5.60
N PHE A 163 5.77 20.50 -5.46
CA PHE A 163 6.76 20.66 -4.41
C PHE A 163 7.91 21.51 -4.94
N ILE A 164 7.99 22.77 -4.51
CA ILE A 164 9.14 23.64 -4.77
C ILE A 164 10.36 23.11 -4.00
N LYS A 165 10.14 22.67 -2.77
CA LYS A 165 11.12 21.95 -1.96
C LYS A 165 10.49 20.77 -1.23
N SER A 166 11.26 19.71 -1.11
CA SER A 166 10.88 18.51 -0.36
C SER A 166 12.16 17.80 0.07
N GLN A 167 12.74 18.25 1.18
CA GLN A 167 13.95 17.67 1.74
C GLN A 167 13.76 17.24 3.19
N LEU A 168 14.34 16.07 3.51
CA LEU A 168 14.51 15.58 4.87
C LEU A 168 16.00 15.63 5.19
N GLY A 169 16.44 16.69 5.88
CA GLY A 169 17.83 16.87 6.27
C GLY A 169 18.14 16.09 7.54
N ILE A 170 19.21 15.29 7.53
CA ILE A 170 19.65 14.52 8.70
C ILE A 170 21.04 14.99 9.11
N ALA A 171 21.14 15.56 10.30
CA ALA A 171 22.38 16.00 10.90
C ALA A 171 22.85 14.97 11.94
N LEU A 172 23.59 13.94 11.50
CA LEU A 172 24.07 12.85 12.37
C LEU A 172 24.92 13.36 13.55
N GLY A 173 25.79 14.35 13.33
CA GLY A 173 26.60 14.95 14.40
C GLY A 173 25.78 15.62 15.51
N ARG A 174 24.51 15.95 15.26
CA ARG A 174 23.57 16.49 16.26
C ARG A 174 22.46 15.51 16.64
N HIS A 175 22.41 14.33 16.01
CA HIS A 175 21.30 13.39 16.09
C HIS A 175 19.94 14.06 15.85
N GLN A 176 19.87 14.94 14.85
CA GLN A 176 18.66 15.73 14.55
C GLN A 176 18.23 15.61 13.09
N ALA A 177 16.92 15.60 12.87
CA ALA A 177 16.28 15.63 11.56
C ALA A 177 15.42 16.88 11.38
N PHE A 178 15.46 17.44 10.17
CA PHE A 178 14.77 18.68 9.81
C PHE A 178 13.97 18.47 8.53
N TRP A 179 12.68 18.77 8.57
CA TRP A 179 11.88 18.84 7.35
C TRP A 179 12.03 20.24 6.74
N ASP A 180 12.23 20.28 5.43
CA ASP A 180 12.14 21.49 4.61
C ASP A 180 11.19 21.18 3.44
N ILE A 181 9.91 21.50 3.64
CA ILE A 181 8.87 21.33 2.63
C ILE A 181 8.36 22.71 2.22
N ASP A 182 8.45 23.01 0.93
CA ASP A 182 7.82 24.17 0.31
C ASP A 182 6.85 23.66 -0.75
N TYR A 183 5.56 23.78 -0.47
CA TYR A 183 4.48 23.21 -1.27
C TYR A 183 3.59 24.32 -1.82
N ASP A 184 3.49 24.39 -3.14
CA ASP A 184 2.54 25.29 -3.81
C ASP A 184 1.37 24.47 -4.33
N SER A 185 0.17 24.75 -3.84
CA SER A 185 -1.03 24.10 -4.37
C SER A 185 -1.49 24.72 -5.69
N GLY A 186 -1.03 25.92 -6.02
CA GLY A 186 -1.68 26.77 -7.01
C GLY A 186 -3.13 27.06 -6.61
N GLU A 187 -3.98 27.15 -7.63
CA GLU A 187 -5.39 27.50 -7.48
C GLU A 187 -6.30 26.27 -7.60
N ARG A 188 -7.45 26.34 -6.94
CA ARG A 188 -8.46 25.30 -6.99
C ARG A 188 -9.21 25.39 -8.33
N TYR A 189 -9.28 24.29 -9.06
CA TYR A 189 -10.04 24.23 -10.30
C TYR A 189 -11.54 24.22 -10.00
N ARG A 190 -12.30 24.70 -10.98
CA ARG A 190 -13.77 24.75 -10.97
C ARG A 190 -14.33 23.83 -12.03
N PHE A 191 -15.50 23.28 -11.81
CA PHE A 191 -16.19 22.48 -12.83
C PHE A 191 -16.55 23.35 -14.03
N GLY A 192 -16.23 22.84 -15.22
CA GLY A 192 -16.64 23.41 -16.50
C GLY A 192 -17.88 22.73 -17.08
N PRO A 193 -18.19 23.00 -18.36
CA PRO A 193 -19.29 22.34 -19.03
C PRO A 193 -19.05 20.83 -19.15
N VAL A 194 -20.13 20.06 -19.10
CA VAL A 194 -20.12 18.61 -19.26
C VAL A 194 -20.74 18.24 -20.61
N THR A 195 -19.96 17.56 -21.45
CA THR A 195 -20.41 17.09 -22.77
C THR A 195 -20.57 15.57 -22.75
N PHE A 196 -21.73 15.08 -23.15
CA PHE A 196 -22.00 13.65 -23.25
C PHE A 196 -21.87 13.14 -24.70
N GLU A 197 -21.23 11.99 -24.89
CA GLU A 197 -21.09 11.31 -26.18
C GLU A 197 -21.56 9.86 -26.09
N GLY A 198 -22.20 9.36 -27.15
CA GLY A 198 -22.68 7.98 -27.23
C GLY A 198 -24.03 7.71 -26.54
N SER A 199 -24.71 8.74 -26.04
CA SER A 199 -26.01 8.61 -25.38
C SER A 199 -27.16 8.48 -26.37
N GLN A 200 -28.09 7.56 -26.09
CA GLN A 200 -29.42 7.48 -26.71
C GLN A 200 -30.47 8.37 -26.01
N ILE A 201 -30.14 8.92 -24.84
CA ILE A 201 -30.99 9.79 -24.03
C ILE A 201 -30.74 11.25 -24.40
N ARG A 202 -31.79 12.07 -24.44
CA ARG A 202 -31.69 13.52 -24.70
C ARG A 202 -30.81 14.20 -23.65
N ASP A 203 -29.91 15.08 -24.11
CA ASP A 203 -28.89 15.73 -23.28
C ASP A 203 -29.47 16.45 -22.05
N GLU A 204 -30.63 17.11 -22.19
CA GLU A 204 -31.33 17.80 -21.10
C GLU A 204 -31.56 16.93 -19.85
N TYR A 205 -31.83 15.63 -20.02
CA TYR A 205 -32.02 14.71 -18.88
C TYR A 205 -30.68 14.36 -18.24
N LEU A 206 -29.60 14.30 -19.00
CA LEU A 206 -28.25 14.03 -18.49
C LEU A 206 -27.72 15.23 -17.71
N GLN A 207 -27.94 16.44 -18.22
CA GLN A 207 -27.56 17.68 -17.54
C GLN A 207 -28.25 17.82 -16.18
N ASN A 208 -29.51 17.38 -16.06
CA ASN A 208 -30.25 17.36 -14.79
C ASN A 208 -29.68 16.38 -13.75
N LEU A 209 -28.84 15.42 -14.15
CA LEU A 209 -28.19 14.49 -13.22
C LEU A 209 -26.90 15.04 -12.62
N LEU A 210 -26.35 16.15 -13.14
CA LEU A 210 -25.13 16.75 -12.62
C LEU A 210 -25.29 17.11 -11.13
N PRO A 211 -24.39 16.65 -10.24
CA PRO A 211 -24.43 17.00 -8.82
C PRO A 211 -23.82 18.38 -8.50
N PHE A 212 -23.34 19.09 -9.51
CA PHE A 212 -22.65 20.38 -9.43
C PHE A 212 -23.11 21.31 -10.55
N LYS A 213 -22.79 22.59 -10.40
CA LYS A 213 -22.98 23.61 -11.43
C LYS A 213 -21.65 24.02 -12.03
N GLU A 214 -21.70 24.56 -13.25
CA GLU A 214 -20.53 25.20 -13.84
C GLU A 214 -20.05 26.36 -12.94
N GLY A 215 -18.74 26.42 -12.69
CA GLY A 215 -18.11 27.39 -11.80
C GLY A 215 -18.00 26.95 -10.33
N ASP A 216 -18.67 25.87 -9.93
CA ASP A 216 -18.49 25.28 -8.59
C ASP A 216 -17.06 24.76 -8.43
N GLU A 217 -16.55 24.79 -7.20
CA GLU A 217 -15.20 24.28 -6.93
C GLU A 217 -15.15 22.76 -7.06
N TYR A 218 -14.09 22.26 -7.70
CA TYR A 218 -13.97 20.83 -7.97
C TYR A 218 -13.90 20.00 -6.69
N GLU A 219 -14.66 18.91 -6.63
CA GLU A 219 -14.44 17.80 -5.69
C GLU A 219 -14.54 16.45 -6.37
N SER A 220 -13.59 15.57 -6.08
CA SER A 220 -13.56 14.22 -6.65
C SER A 220 -14.80 13.40 -6.30
N LYS A 221 -15.45 13.69 -5.16
CA LYS A 221 -16.69 13.03 -4.74
C LYS A 221 -17.85 13.31 -5.70
N ASP A 222 -17.84 14.47 -6.36
CA ASP A 222 -18.93 14.89 -7.23
C ASP A 222 -18.84 14.17 -8.59
N LEU A 223 -17.63 13.85 -9.06
CA LEU A 223 -17.45 12.93 -10.20
C LEU A 223 -17.95 11.51 -9.87
N ALA A 224 -17.66 11.02 -8.67
CA ALA A 224 -18.15 9.72 -8.23
C ALA A 224 -19.68 9.71 -8.12
N GLU A 225 -20.28 10.79 -7.61
CA GLU A 225 -21.73 10.94 -7.53
C GLU A 225 -22.38 11.06 -8.91
N LEU A 226 -21.77 11.77 -9.86
CA LEU A 226 -22.24 11.82 -11.25
C LEU A 226 -22.26 10.41 -11.86
N ASN A 227 -21.18 9.65 -11.72
CA ASN A 227 -21.11 8.28 -12.22
C ASN A 227 -22.17 7.37 -11.56
N ARG A 228 -22.38 7.53 -10.25
CA ARG A 228 -23.42 6.80 -9.51
C ARG A 228 -24.82 7.15 -10.01
N ARG A 229 -25.14 8.43 -10.22
CA ARG A 229 -26.44 8.88 -10.74
C ARG A 229 -26.70 8.36 -12.15
N LEU A 230 -25.71 8.42 -13.04
CA LEU A 230 -25.81 7.89 -14.41
C LEU A 230 -25.99 6.37 -14.43
N SER A 231 -25.33 5.63 -13.54
CA SER A 231 -25.48 4.18 -13.43
C SER A 231 -26.85 3.80 -12.82
N ALA A 232 -27.34 4.58 -11.84
CA ALA A 232 -28.60 4.32 -11.16
C ALA A 232 -29.83 4.49 -12.07
N THR A 233 -29.73 5.19 -13.20
CA THR A 233 -30.82 5.29 -14.16
C THR A 233 -31.08 3.98 -14.91
N GLY A 234 -30.07 3.10 -14.98
CA GLY A 234 -30.11 1.89 -15.80
C GLY A 234 -30.09 2.17 -17.30
N TRP A 235 -29.82 3.40 -17.76
CA TRP A 235 -29.82 3.75 -19.18
C TRP A 235 -28.59 3.25 -19.95
N PHE A 236 -27.49 2.99 -19.26
CA PHE A 236 -26.19 2.74 -19.89
C PHE A 236 -25.57 1.42 -19.41
N ASN A 237 -24.90 0.71 -20.32
CA ASN A 237 -24.06 -0.45 -20.00
C ASN A 237 -22.69 -0.03 -19.44
N SER A 238 -22.19 1.13 -19.88
CA SER A 238 -20.91 1.68 -19.44
C SER A 238 -20.99 3.20 -19.41
N VAL A 239 -20.35 3.79 -18.39
CA VAL A 239 -20.25 5.23 -18.17
C VAL A 239 -18.80 5.55 -17.81
N VAL A 240 -18.18 6.45 -18.56
CA VAL A 240 -16.83 6.95 -18.30
C VAL A 240 -16.86 8.47 -18.35
N VAL A 241 -16.56 9.11 -17.23
CA VAL A 241 -16.44 10.58 -17.15
C VAL A 241 -14.96 10.94 -17.06
N ALA A 242 -14.44 11.63 -18.07
CA ALA A 242 -13.05 12.00 -18.17
C ALA A 242 -12.87 13.54 -18.11
N PRO A 243 -12.01 14.07 -17.21
CA PRO A 243 -11.66 15.47 -17.21
C PRO A 243 -10.77 15.87 -18.40
N GLU A 244 -11.02 17.03 -19.00
CA GLU A 244 -10.24 17.54 -20.13
C GLU A 244 -9.16 18.54 -19.68
N PHE A 245 -8.07 18.03 -19.10
CA PHE A 245 -7.03 18.87 -18.48
C PHE A 245 -6.37 19.87 -19.46
N GLU A 246 -6.15 19.49 -20.72
CA GLU A 246 -5.55 20.36 -21.74
C GLU A 246 -6.31 21.68 -21.95
N LYS A 247 -7.64 21.65 -21.84
CA LYS A 247 -8.51 22.82 -22.01
C LYS A 247 -8.60 23.70 -20.76
N SER A 248 -8.08 23.21 -19.63
CA SER A 248 -8.32 23.78 -18.31
C SER A 248 -7.13 24.52 -17.69
N ARG A 249 -5.90 24.24 -18.15
CA ARG A 249 -4.66 24.77 -17.53
C ARG A 249 -4.61 26.30 -17.43
N LYS A 250 -5.18 27.02 -18.40
CA LYS A 250 -5.20 28.50 -18.43
C LYS A 250 -6.35 29.10 -17.64
N THR A 251 -7.54 28.52 -17.75
CA THR A 251 -8.78 29.09 -17.19
C THR A 251 -9.08 28.60 -15.78
N LYS A 252 -8.45 27.49 -15.35
CA LYS A 252 -8.79 26.73 -14.13
C LYS A 252 -10.23 26.22 -14.10
N ILE A 253 -10.91 26.23 -15.25
CA ILE A 253 -12.22 25.63 -15.46
C ILE A 253 -11.98 24.30 -16.13
N LEU A 254 -12.49 23.20 -15.54
CA LEU A 254 -12.25 21.83 -15.97
C LEU A 254 -13.49 21.27 -16.68
N PRO A 255 -13.53 21.28 -18.02
CA PRO A 255 -14.59 20.61 -18.76
C PRO A 255 -14.52 19.10 -18.54
N LEU A 256 -15.68 18.46 -18.57
CA LEU A 256 -15.79 17.01 -18.42
C LEU A 256 -16.41 16.41 -19.67
N LYS A 257 -15.88 15.27 -20.10
CA LYS A 257 -16.42 14.48 -21.20
C LYS A 257 -16.96 13.16 -20.68
N GLY A 258 -18.27 12.99 -20.74
CA GLY A 258 -18.97 11.75 -20.38
C GLY A 258 -19.19 10.87 -21.60
N VAL A 259 -18.39 9.81 -21.75
CA VAL A 259 -18.60 8.79 -22.78
C VAL A 259 -19.49 7.69 -22.20
N VAL A 260 -20.64 7.46 -22.81
CA VAL A 260 -21.62 6.46 -22.36
C VAL A 260 -21.93 5.49 -23.49
N SER A 261 -22.34 4.27 -23.11
CA SER A 261 -22.80 3.25 -24.06
C SER A 261 -24.22 2.81 -23.70
N PRO A 262 -25.17 2.80 -24.67
CA PRO A 262 -26.54 2.41 -24.42
C PRO A 262 -26.66 1.02 -23.78
N ARG A 263 -27.63 0.86 -22.87
CA ARG A 263 -27.96 -0.46 -22.31
C ARG A 263 -28.60 -1.35 -23.39
N THR A 264 -28.25 -2.63 -23.38
CA THR A 264 -28.88 -3.65 -24.22
C THR A 264 -30.31 -3.94 -23.75
N GLU A 265 -31.27 -3.96 -24.69
CA GLU A 265 -32.71 -4.02 -24.39
C GLU A 265 -33.15 -5.28 -23.62
N ASN A 266 -32.46 -6.41 -23.78
CA ASN A 266 -32.87 -7.69 -23.20
C ASN A 266 -31.88 -8.17 -22.14
N THR A 267 -32.32 -8.23 -20.88
CA THR A 267 -31.62 -8.91 -19.77
C THR A 267 -32.52 -10.05 -19.27
N ILE A 268 -32.03 -11.30 -19.29
CA ILE A 268 -32.73 -12.46 -18.72
C ILE A 268 -32.05 -12.81 -17.40
N GLU A 269 -32.74 -12.63 -16.28
CA GLU A 269 -32.28 -13.04 -14.95
C GLU A 269 -33.10 -14.24 -14.46
N THR A 270 -32.43 -15.39 -14.25
CA THR A 270 -33.06 -16.60 -13.70
C THR A 270 -32.60 -16.81 -12.26
N GLY A 271 -33.46 -16.52 -11.28
CA GLY A 271 -33.20 -16.72 -9.86
C GLY A 271 -33.81 -18.01 -9.32
N GLY A 272 -32.98 -19.01 -9.00
CA GLY A 272 -33.40 -20.23 -8.30
C GLY A 272 -33.22 -20.11 -6.79
N GLY A 273 -34.29 -19.79 -6.06
CA GLY A 273 -34.28 -19.75 -4.60
C GLY A 273 -34.96 -20.97 -4.00
N VAL A 274 -34.22 -21.82 -3.27
CA VAL A 274 -34.83 -22.88 -2.43
C VAL A 274 -35.04 -22.34 -1.03
N LEU A 275 -36.29 -22.04 -0.68
CA LEU A 275 -36.67 -21.64 0.68
C LEU A 275 -36.94 -22.90 1.51
N HIS A 276 -35.94 -23.40 2.25
CA HIS A 276 -36.17 -24.51 3.18
C HIS A 276 -36.85 -23.97 4.46
N ARG A 277 -38.19 -23.91 4.43
CA ARG A 277 -39.00 -23.58 5.60
C ARG A 277 -38.90 -24.76 6.59
N ARG A 278 -37.98 -24.69 7.56
CA ARG A 278 -37.95 -25.64 8.69
C ARG A 278 -39.28 -25.53 9.44
N ARG A 279 -40.14 -26.52 9.24
CA ARG A 279 -41.36 -26.72 10.02
C ARG A 279 -40.91 -27.18 11.41
N ALA A 280 -41.12 -26.35 12.43
CA ALA A 280 -40.97 -26.77 13.81
C ALA A 280 -42.05 -27.81 14.12
N ALA A 281 -41.71 -29.09 14.01
CA ALA A 281 -42.47 -30.16 14.61
C ALA A 281 -41.97 -30.35 16.04
N ARG A 282 -42.85 -30.06 17.00
CA ARG A 282 -42.78 -30.56 18.37
C ARG A 282 -42.88 -32.09 18.33
N GLU A 283 -41.96 -32.76 19.00
CA GLU A 283 -42.09 -34.08 19.63
C GLU A 283 -40.84 -34.25 20.51
N SER A 284 -40.89 -34.02 21.81
CA SER A 284 -41.30 -34.96 22.87
C SER A 284 -40.62 -36.33 22.77
N VAL A 285 -39.37 -36.42 23.22
CA VAL A 285 -38.83 -37.66 23.83
C VAL A 285 -37.97 -37.26 25.02
N VAL A 286 -38.65 -37.01 26.13
CA VAL A 286 -38.16 -37.44 27.45
C VAL A 286 -38.36 -38.96 27.49
N GLU A 287 -37.45 -39.65 28.16
CA GLU A 287 -37.47 -41.08 28.51
C GLU A 287 -36.92 -42.10 27.49
N LYS A 288 -36.01 -42.92 28.05
CA LYS A 288 -35.47 -44.20 27.56
C LYS A 288 -34.28 -44.17 26.59
N THR A 289 -33.10 -43.76 27.08
CA THR A 289 -31.85 -44.54 26.89
C THR A 289 -30.80 -44.16 27.95
N VAL A 290 -31.12 -44.29 29.24
CA VAL A 290 -30.13 -44.16 30.35
C VAL A 290 -29.90 -45.50 31.06
N ASP A 291 -30.63 -46.57 30.71
CA ASP A 291 -30.59 -47.82 31.48
C ASP A 291 -29.90 -49.03 30.81
N GLU A 292 -29.21 -48.86 29.67
CA GLU A 292 -28.65 -50.03 28.95
C GLU A 292 -27.18 -49.92 28.51
N LEU A 293 -26.42 -48.96 29.06
CA LEU A 293 -24.95 -48.90 28.86
C LEU A 293 -24.14 -48.87 30.17
N LEU A 294 -24.77 -49.15 31.31
CA LEU A 294 -24.09 -49.43 32.59
C LEU A 294 -24.17 -50.91 33.01
N ARG A 295 -24.52 -51.83 32.10
CA ARG A 295 -24.43 -53.27 32.31
C ARG A 295 -24.02 -54.04 31.04
N SER A 296 -22.78 -53.83 30.58
CA SER A 296 -21.89 -54.88 30.03
C SER A 296 -20.51 -54.31 29.74
#